data_AF-A0A067BQA0-F1
#
_entry.id   AF-A0A067BQA0-F1
#
_cell.length_a   1.000
_cell.length_b   1.000
_cell.length_c   1.000
_cell.angle_alpha   90.00
_cell.angle_beta   90.00
_cell.angle_gamma   90.00
#
_symmetry.space_group_name_H-M   'P 1'
#
loop_
_entity.id
_entity.type
_entity.pdbx_description
1 polymer ?
#
loop_
_entity_poly.entity_id
_entity_poly.type
_entity_poly.pdbx_seq_one_letter_code
_entity_poly.pdbx_strand_id
1 'polypeptide(L)'
;MRDTRARWEAIVAKFGSKAVITEVGWPFAGGSYGSHVASYDMAVSYFNAFRDWVRQGNGGPLPAYFMFHDNPSKGGFEAHFGLADGNANWKLELNAPSTAPVPMVPTDPQFLLQTATGSVIYEMYKRLFAYAESPCANERWRYNRATNQIVSVSSGQCLDAYLANARFYVH
;
A
#
# COMPACT_ATOMS: atom_id res chain seq x y z
N MET A 1 2.85 0.79 8.97
CA MET A 1 3.38 0.76 10.35
C MET A 1 4.36 1.88 10.72
N ARG A 2 5.04 2.59 9.79
CA ARG A 2 6.01 3.64 10.15
C ARG A 2 5.40 4.75 11.02
N ASP A 3 4.26 5.32 10.60
CA ASP A 3 3.63 6.44 11.32
C ASP A 3 3.13 6.04 12.71
N THR A 4 2.59 4.82 12.82
CA THR A 4 2.13 4.24 14.09
C THR A 4 3.26 4.11 15.09
N ARG A 5 4.46 3.66 14.65
CA ARG A 5 5.63 3.55 15.51
C ARG A 5 6.10 4.92 15.99
N ALA A 6 6.24 5.88 15.09
CA ALA A 6 6.66 7.24 15.44
C ALA A 6 5.69 7.89 16.45
N ARG A 7 4.37 7.72 16.25
CA ARG A 7 3.35 8.21 17.19
C ARG A 7 3.40 7.48 18.53
N TRP A 8 3.59 6.16 18.52
CA TRP A 8 3.74 5.38 19.73
C TRP A 8 4.95 5.80 20.56
N GLU A 9 6.11 6.00 19.93
CA GLU A 9 7.32 6.48 20.59
C GLU A 9 7.10 7.84 21.26
N ALA A 10 6.42 8.78 20.58
CA ALA A 10 6.07 10.07 21.14
C ALA A 10 5.10 9.94 22.34
N ILE A 11 4.12 9.04 22.27
CA ILE A 11 3.16 8.78 23.35
C ILE A 11 3.87 8.15 24.55
N VAL A 12 4.72 7.14 24.34
CA VAL A 12 5.49 6.49 25.41
C VAL A 12 6.47 7.45 26.05
N ALA A 13 7.12 8.31 25.28
CA ALA A 13 8.00 9.35 25.83
C ALA A 13 7.26 10.28 26.80
N LYS A 14 5.97 10.54 26.57
CA LYS A 14 5.14 11.41 27.40
C LYS A 14 4.46 10.69 28.57
N PHE A 15 3.99 9.46 28.36
CA PHE A 15 3.10 8.76 29.29
C PHE A 15 3.67 7.46 29.86
N GLY A 16 4.81 7.00 29.33
CA GLY A 16 5.48 5.78 29.75
C GLY A 16 4.56 4.56 29.67
N SER A 17 4.60 3.74 30.71
CA SER A 17 3.82 2.50 30.83
C SER A 17 2.30 2.70 30.95
N LYS A 18 1.81 3.93 31.06
CA LYS A 18 0.37 4.23 31.06
C LYS A 18 -0.25 4.18 29.66
N ALA A 19 0.57 4.20 28.61
CA ALA A 19 0.10 4.21 27.24
C ALA A 19 -0.45 2.84 26.82
N VAL A 20 -1.61 2.85 26.14
CA VAL A 20 -2.22 1.67 25.50
C VAL A 20 -2.77 2.10 24.14
N ILE A 21 -2.57 1.29 23.10
CA ILE A 21 -3.25 1.49 21.83
C ILE A 21 -4.65 0.90 21.94
N THR A 22 -5.65 1.77 22.00
CA THR A 22 -7.05 1.34 22.09
C THR A 22 -7.67 1.07 20.72
N GLU A 23 -7.20 1.74 19.68
CA GLU A 23 -7.70 1.56 18.32
C GLU A 23 -6.59 1.85 17.30
N VAL A 24 -6.44 0.93 16.35
CA VAL A 24 -5.57 1.09 15.19
C VAL A 24 -6.03 0.16 14.07
N GLY A 25 -5.96 0.59 12.82
CA GLY A 25 -6.38 -0.25 11.71
C GLY A 25 -6.00 0.34 10.36
N TRP A 26 -6.25 -0.44 9.32
CA TRP A 26 -6.13 0.01 7.94
C TRP A 26 -7.32 -0.52 7.13
N PRO A 27 -8.00 0.34 6.34
CA PRO A 27 -9.20 -0.07 5.62
C PRO A 27 -8.87 -0.92 4.39
N PHE A 28 -9.69 -1.95 4.15
CA PHE A 28 -9.57 -2.85 3.00
C PHE A 28 -9.97 -2.19 1.67
N ALA A 29 -10.74 -1.10 1.71
CA ALA A 29 -11.26 -0.39 0.54
C ALA A 29 -11.78 1.01 0.91
N GLY A 30 -12.42 1.71 -0.03
CA GLY A 30 -13.14 2.97 0.22
C GLY A 30 -12.34 4.25 -0.03
N GLY A 31 -11.24 4.16 -0.78
CA GLY A 31 -10.50 5.31 -1.31
C GLY A 31 -9.14 5.53 -0.64
N SER A 32 -8.70 6.78 -0.61
CA SER A 32 -7.40 7.16 -0.06
C SER A 32 -7.51 8.42 0.79
N TYR A 33 -6.64 8.53 1.79
CA TYR A 33 -6.45 9.75 2.57
C TYR A 33 -5.02 10.25 2.38
N GLY A 34 -4.85 11.26 1.52
CA GLY A 34 -3.51 11.69 1.08
C GLY A 34 -2.76 10.54 0.41
N SER A 35 -1.58 10.20 0.91
CA SER A 35 -0.78 9.06 0.45
C SER A 35 -1.18 7.71 1.06
N HIS A 36 -2.14 7.67 1.98
CA HIS A 36 -2.63 6.44 2.59
C HIS A 36 -3.74 5.83 1.73
N VAL A 37 -3.40 4.76 1.00
CA VAL A 37 -4.31 4.07 0.07
C VAL A 37 -4.98 2.90 0.77
N ALA A 38 -6.32 2.88 0.81
CA ALA A 38 -7.08 1.72 1.28
C ALA A 38 -7.03 0.60 0.24
N SER A 39 -6.59 -0.58 0.65
CA SER A 39 -6.59 -1.77 -0.20
C SER A 39 -6.48 -3.04 0.65
N TYR A 40 -6.89 -4.17 0.07
CA TYR A 40 -6.78 -5.47 0.70
C TYR A 40 -5.33 -5.78 1.13
N ASP A 41 -4.37 -5.63 0.20
CA ASP A 41 -2.96 -5.91 0.45
C ASP A 41 -2.39 -5.05 1.57
N MET A 42 -2.76 -3.75 1.59
CA MET A 42 -2.30 -2.83 2.63
C MET A 42 -2.91 -3.15 3.99
N ALA A 43 -4.19 -3.53 4.04
CA ALA A 43 -4.87 -3.92 5.27
C ALA A 43 -4.26 -5.20 5.88
N VAL A 44 -4.03 -6.24 5.06
CA VAL A 44 -3.38 -7.49 5.48
C VAL A 44 -1.94 -7.23 5.94
N SER A 45 -1.16 -6.48 5.16
CA SER A 45 0.21 -6.12 5.50
C SER A 45 0.29 -5.35 6.82
N TYR A 46 -0.58 -4.36 7.00
CA TYR A 46 -0.62 -3.55 8.21
C TYR A 46 -1.05 -4.37 9.43
N PHE A 47 -2.08 -5.21 9.32
CA PHE A 47 -2.53 -6.10 10.40
C PHE A 47 -1.41 -7.04 10.86
N ASN A 48 -0.75 -7.74 9.93
CA ASN A 48 0.34 -8.65 10.26
C ASN A 48 1.52 -7.91 10.91
N ALA A 49 1.90 -6.75 10.37
CA ALA A 49 2.99 -5.96 10.92
C ALA A 49 2.66 -5.39 12.32
N PHE A 50 1.39 -5.05 12.59
CA PHE A 50 0.93 -4.64 13.92
C PHE A 50 0.95 -5.81 14.90
N ARG A 51 0.40 -6.96 14.51
CA ARG A 51 0.39 -8.20 15.30
C ARG A 51 1.80 -8.61 15.73
N ASP A 52 2.75 -8.60 14.80
CA ASP A 52 4.14 -8.98 15.08
C ASP A 52 4.84 -7.94 15.97
N TRP A 53 4.55 -6.66 15.77
CA TRP A 53 5.09 -5.58 16.60
C TRP A 53 4.57 -5.62 18.04
N VAL A 54 3.29 -5.95 18.24
CA VAL A 54 2.70 -6.20 19.56
C VAL A 54 3.34 -7.42 20.24
N ARG A 55 3.59 -8.51 19.50
CA ARG A 55 4.28 -9.71 20.02
C ARG A 55 5.70 -9.41 20.53
N GLN A 56 6.31 -8.32 20.06
CA GLN A 56 7.60 -7.83 20.55
C GLN A 56 7.49 -6.98 21.83
N GLY A 57 6.30 -6.88 22.44
CA GLY A 57 6.06 -6.14 23.67
C GLY A 57 5.64 -4.68 23.49
N ASN A 58 5.25 -4.27 22.28
CA ASN A 58 4.81 -2.90 22.00
C ASN A 58 3.28 -2.73 22.10
N GLY A 59 2.80 -1.48 22.19
CA GLY A 59 1.37 -1.14 22.18
C GLY A 59 0.68 -1.16 23.56
N GLY A 60 1.42 -1.48 24.62
CA GLY A 60 0.91 -1.52 25.99
C GLY A 60 0.34 -2.89 26.38
N PRO A 61 -0.31 -3.01 27.56
CA PRO A 61 -0.79 -4.27 28.12
C PRO A 61 -1.87 -5.01 27.30
N LEU A 62 -2.75 -4.29 26.58
CA LEU A 62 -3.83 -4.86 25.77
C LEU A 62 -4.12 -4.01 24.52
N PRO A 63 -3.23 -4.01 23.53
CA PRO A 63 -3.45 -3.26 22.30
C PRO A 63 -4.59 -3.86 21.48
N ALA A 64 -5.51 -3.01 20.99
CA ALA A 64 -6.67 -3.44 20.20
C ALA A 64 -6.60 -2.99 18.74
N TYR A 65 -6.96 -3.89 17.82
CA TYR A 65 -7.04 -3.64 16.39
C TYR A 65 -8.49 -3.31 16.00
N PHE A 66 -8.69 -2.17 15.37
CA PHE A 66 -9.98 -1.67 14.90
C PHE A 66 -10.22 -2.13 13.45
N MET A 67 -11.24 -2.93 13.14
CA MET A 67 -12.29 -3.50 14.01
C MET A 67 -12.67 -4.92 13.59
N PHE A 68 -13.61 -5.56 14.30
CA PHE A 68 -14.01 -6.93 13.99
C PHE A 68 -14.59 -7.06 12.57
N HIS A 69 -15.64 -6.32 12.23
CA HIS A 69 -16.36 -6.46 10.97
C HIS A 69 -16.61 -5.11 10.30
N ASP A 70 -16.83 -5.12 8.98
CA ASP A 70 -17.16 -3.91 8.23
C ASP A 70 -18.47 -3.27 8.71
N ASN A 71 -18.54 -1.94 8.63
CA ASN A 71 -19.74 -1.18 8.93
C ASN A 71 -20.18 -0.34 7.72
N PRO A 72 -20.97 -0.93 6.79
CA PRO A 72 -21.37 -0.26 5.55
C PRO A 72 -22.09 1.09 5.74
N SER A 73 -22.73 1.31 6.90
CA SER A 73 -23.45 2.55 7.18
C SER A 73 -22.55 3.78 7.32
N LYS A 74 -21.24 3.61 7.51
CA LYS A 74 -20.28 4.73 7.67
C LYS A 74 -19.83 5.36 6.34
N GLY A 75 -19.93 4.64 5.23
CA GLY A 75 -19.46 5.08 3.91
C GLY A 75 -17.93 5.29 3.81
N GLY A 76 -17.45 5.55 2.59
CA GLY A 76 -16.01 5.78 2.33
C GLY A 76 -15.11 4.64 2.84
N PHE A 77 -13.88 4.96 3.23
CA PHE A 77 -12.95 4.00 3.82
C PHE A 77 -13.36 3.56 5.24
N GLU A 78 -14.15 4.37 5.95
CA GLU A 78 -14.68 4.05 7.29
C GLU A 78 -15.59 2.81 7.30
N ALA A 79 -16.17 2.44 6.14
CA ALA A 79 -16.97 1.24 5.99
C ALA A 79 -16.16 -0.07 5.97
N HIS A 80 -14.82 0.00 5.86
CA HIS A 80 -13.99 -1.12 5.42
C HIS A 80 -12.84 -1.51 6.36
N PHE A 81 -12.88 -1.13 7.65
CA PHE A 81 -11.84 -1.47 8.64
C PHE A 81 -11.98 -2.87 9.24
N GLY A 82 -13.05 -3.60 8.94
CA GLY A 82 -13.29 -4.92 9.51
C GLY A 82 -12.26 -5.95 9.03
N LEU A 83 -11.72 -6.74 9.95
CA LEU A 83 -11.02 -7.99 9.62
C LEU A 83 -11.98 -9.04 9.04
N ALA A 84 -13.26 -8.90 9.32
CA ALA A 84 -14.38 -9.61 8.71
C ALA A 84 -15.23 -8.68 7.84
N ASP A 85 -15.96 -9.24 6.88
CA ASP A 85 -16.97 -8.52 6.10
C ASP A 85 -18.20 -8.17 6.94
N GLY A 86 -19.18 -7.45 6.36
CA GLY A 86 -20.40 -7.04 7.05
C GLY A 86 -21.27 -8.21 7.55
N ASN A 87 -21.02 -9.44 7.08
CA ASN A 87 -21.69 -10.67 7.49
C ASN A 87 -20.87 -11.49 8.48
N ALA A 88 -19.78 -10.93 9.03
CA ALA A 88 -18.85 -11.59 9.94
C ALA A 88 -18.06 -12.77 9.33
N ASN A 89 -17.91 -12.83 8.00
CA ASN A 89 -16.96 -13.74 7.37
C ASN A 89 -15.56 -13.13 7.38
N TRP A 90 -14.55 -13.90 7.80
CA TRP A 90 -13.16 -13.42 7.77
C TRP A 90 -12.71 -13.06 6.35
N LYS A 91 -12.07 -11.89 6.22
CA LYS A 91 -11.44 -11.46 4.97
C LYS A 91 -10.02 -11.99 4.80
N LEU A 92 -9.40 -12.46 5.89
CA LEU A 92 -8.03 -12.96 5.91
C LEU A 92 -7.90 -14.19 6.82
N GLU A 93 -6.84 -14.95 6.60
CA GLU A 93 -6.45 -16.07 7.47
C GLU A 93 -5.72 -15.55 8.72
N LEU A 94 -6.38 -15.56 9.88
CA LEU A 94 -5.83 -14.97 11.13
C LEU A 94 -4.61 -15.73 11.68
N ASN A 95 -4.53 -17.03 11.40
CA ASN A 95 -3.48 -17.93 11.87
C ASN A 95 -2.43 -18.24 10.81
N ALA A 96 -2.45 -17.54 9.66
CA ALA A 96 -1.41 -17.72 8.66
C ALA A 96 -0.03 -17.45 9.31
N PRO A 97 0.95 -18.38 9.15
CA PRO A 97 2.30 -18.14 9.62
C PRO A 97 2.74 -16.76 9.13
N SER A 98 3.31 -15.95 10.02
CA SER A 98 3.93 -14.70 9.58
C SER A 98 5.05 -15.08 8.62
N THR A 99 4.81 -14.95 7.32
CA THR A 99 5.87 -14.80 6.34
C THR A 99 6.43 -13.39 6.52
N ALA A 100 7.19 -13.16 7.59
CA ALA A 100 8.18 -12.10 7.52
C ALA A 100 9.26 -12.59 6.51
N PRO A 101 9.73 -11.78 5.53
CA PRO A 101 9.65 -10.32 5.42
C PRO A 101 9.17 -9.77 4.05
N VAL A 102 8.58 -8.58 4.04
CA VAL A 102 9.00 -7.51 3.12
C VAL A 102 9.04 -6.24 3.96
N PRO A 103 10.08 -5.38 3.93
CA PRO A 103 9.84 -3.97 4.19
C PRO A 103 8.65 -3.60 3.31
N MET A 104 7.49 -3.29 3.90
CA MET A 104 6.29 -2.94 3.15
C MET A 104 6.74 -1.98 2.07
N VAL A 105 6.73 -2.45 0.82
CA VAL A 105 6.79 -1.60 -0.36
C VAL A 105 5.63 -0.64 -0.08
N PRO A 106 5.89 0.64 0.27
CA PRO A 106 4.87 1.65 0.05
C PRO A 106 4.49 1.40 -1.39
N THR A 107 3.22 1.19 -1.78
CA THR A 107 2.82 1.14 -3.21
C THR A 107 3.79 2.04 -3.97
N ASP A 108 4.77 1.46 -4.70
CA ASP A 108 5.99 2.25 -4.99
C ASP A 108 5.48 3.52 -5.63
N PRO A 109 5.74 4.70 -5.01
CA PRO A 109 4.90 5.87 -5.19
C PRO A 109 4.65 6.02 -6.69
N GLN A 110 3.39 5.87 -7.10
CA GLN A 110 3.13 5.88 -8.52
C GLN A 110 3.50 7.26 -9.03
N PHE A 111 4.32 7.30 -10.07
CA PHE A 111 4.78 8.55 -10.64
C PHE A 111 4.46 8.57 -12.14
N LEU A 112 4.44 9.80 -12.65
CA LEU A 112 4.39 10.08 -14.08
C LEU A 112 5.83 10.26 -14.57
N LEU A 113 6.10 9.78 -15.76
CA LEU A 113 7.25 10.22 -16.53
C LEU A 113 6.76 11.32 -17.47
N GLN A 114 7.28 12.52 -17.32
CA GLN A 114 6.86 13.69 -18.10
C GLN A 114 7.98 14.13 -19.04
N THR A 115 7.62 14.42 -20.29
CA THR A 115 8.54 15.02 -21.26
C THR A 115 8.81 16.48 -20.89
N ALA A 116 9.88 17.06 -21.44
CA ALA A 116 10.18 18.49 -21.25
C ALA A 116 9.06 19.42 -21.78
N THR A 117 8.18 18.92 -22.63
CA THR A 117 7.04 19.65 -23.20
C THR A 117 5.74 19.44 -22.42
N GLY A 118 5.77 18.69 -21.31
CA GLY A 118 4.63 18.52 -20.42
C GLY A 118 3.72 17.33 -20.73
N SER A 119 3.97 16.56 -21.79
CA SER A 119 3.25 15.31 -22.08
C SER A 119 3.72 14.20 -21.14
N VAL A 120 2.86 13.25 -20.82
CA VAL A 120 3.21 12.11 -19.96
C VAL A 120 3.36 10.85 -20.79
N ILE A 121 4.23 9.95 -20.33
CA ILE A 121 4.56 8.70 -21.04
C ILE A 121 3.55 7.61 -20.66
N TYR A 122 2.95 7.03 -21.69
CA TYR A 122 2.01 5.92 -21.64
C TYR A 122 2.66 4.63 -22.15
N GLU A 123 2.33 3.50 -21.55
CA GLU A 123 2.51 2.18 -22.16
C GLU A 123 1.18 1.68 -22.73
N MET A 124 1.16 1.42 -24.04
CA MET A 124 0.04 0.83 -24.75
C MET A 124 0.55 -0.08 -25.85
N TYR A 125 -0.14 -1.20 -26.11
CA TYR A 125 0.21 -2.10 -27.22
C TYR A 125 1.68 -2.56 -27.22
N LYS A 126 2.30 -2.69 -26.03
CA LYS A 126 3.74 -3.02 -25.86
C LYS A 126 4.67 -1.98 -26.45
N ARG A 127 4.27 -0.71 -26.41
CA ARG A 127 5.01 0.46 -26.92
C ARG A 127 4.79 1.66 -26.02
N LEU A 128 5.72 2.61 -26.13
CA LEU A 128 5.64 3.89 -25.44
C LEU A 128 5.03 4.97 -26.32
N PHE A 129 4.17 5.78 -25.72
CA PHE A 129 3.54 6.94 -26.33
C PHE A 129 3.62 8.14 -25.39
N ALA A 130 3.49 9.36 -25.92
CA ALA A 130 3.41 10.58 -25.13
C ALA A 130 2.09 11.30 -25.43
N TYR A 131 1.27 11.53 -24.40
CA TYR A 131 -0.03 12.19 -24.52
C TYR A 131 -0.25 13.21 -23.38
N ALA A 132 -1.39 13.89 -23.40
CA ALA A 132 -1.87 14.62 -22.23
C ALA A 132 -2.17 13.65 -21.07
N GLU A 133 -2.07 14.12 -19.83
CA GLU A 133 -2.38 13.29 -18.66
C GLU A 133 -3.86 12.85 -18.66
N SER A 134 -4.10 11.58 -18.30
CA SER A 134 -5.42 10.97 -18.17
C SER A 134 -5.42 9.92 -17.07
N PRO A 135 -6.35 9.94 -16.11
CA PRO A 135 -6.32 9.10 -14.90
C PRO A 135 -6.53 7.60 -15.20
N CYS A 136 -5.51 6.96 -15.77
CA CYS A 136 -5.52 5.58 -16.22
C CYS A 136 -4.20 4.88 -15.87
N ALA A 137 -4.24 3.55 -15.83
CA ALA A 137 -3.08 2.74 -15.47
C ALA A 137 -1.92 2.86 -16.48
N ASN A 138 -2.21 3.20 -17.73
CA ASN A 138 -1.23 3.22 -18.82
C ASN A 138 -0.16 4.30 -18.63
N GLU A 139 -0.44 5.37 -17.89
CA GLU A 139 0.52 6.45 -17.60
C GLU A 139 1.12 6.39 -16.19
N ARG A 140 0.79 5.34 -15.42
CA ARG A 140 1.29 5.17 -14.05
C ARG A 140 2.48 4.23 -14.05
N TRP A 141 3.55 4.65 -13.38
CA TRP A 141 4.80 3.91 -13.25
C TRP A 141 5.15 3.69 -11.78
N ARG A 142 5.85 2.60 -11.48
CA ARG A 142 6.38 2.30 -10.15
C ARG A 142 7.83 1.86 -10.25
N TYR A 143 8.63 2.08 -9.21
CA TYR A 143 10.05 1.69 -9.19
C TYR A 143 10.29 0.42 -8.37
N ASN A 144 10.52 -0.72 -9.00
CA ASN A 144 10.89 -1.95 -8.29
C ASN A 144 12.31 -1.84 -7.69
N ARG A 145 12.39 -1.62 -6.38
CA ARG A 145 13.66 -1.53 -5.63
C ARG A 145 14.45 -2.84 -5.54
N ALA A 146 13.80 -3.99 -5.71
CA ALA A 146 14.49 -5.28 -5.64
C ALA A 146 15.31 -5.53 -6.91
N THR A 147 14.83 -5.05 -8.06
CA THR A 147 15.47 -5.24 -9.37
C THR A 147 16.03 -3.95 -9.98
N ASN A 148 15.83 -2.81 -9.32
CA ASN A 148 16.17 -1.46 -9.78
C ASN A 148 15.52 -1.08 -11.12
N GLN A 149 14.28 -1.52 -11.36
CA GLN A 149 13.55 -1.32 -12.63
C GLN A 149 12.36 -0.39 -12.46
N ILE A 150 12.08 0.41 -13.49
CA ILE A 150 10.80 1.13 -13.61
C ILE A 150 9.79 0.18 -14.26
N VAL A 151 8.58 0.09 -13.72
CA VAL A 151 7.57 -0.90 -14.10
C VAL A 151 6.24 -0.21 -14.41
N SER A 152 5.66 -0.55 -15.55
CA SER A 152 4.32 -0.10 -15.95
C SER A 152 3.26 -0.65 -14.98
N VAL A 153 2.33 0.20 -14.56
CA VAL A 153 1.20 -0.21 -13.72
C VAL A 153 0.13 -0.92 -14.56
N SER A 154 -0.02 -0.61 -15.85
CA SER A 154 -1.02 -1.25 -16.73
C SER A 154 -0.68 -2.70 -17.07
N SER A 155 0.58 -2.98 -17.41
CA SER A 155 1.00 -4.28 -17.95
C SER A 155 1.93 -5.05 -17.02
N GLY A 156 2.51 -4.40 -15.99
CA GLY A 156 3.51 -4.99 -15.11
C GLY A 156 4.86 -5.22 -15.80
N GLN A 157 5.03 -4.79 -17.06
CA GLN A 157 6.29 -4.90 -17.78
C GLN A 157 7.26 -3.79 -17.38
N CYS A 158 8.57 -4.06 -17.52
CA CYS A 158 9.61 -3.10 -17.18
C CYS A 158 9.85 -2.14 -18.34
N LEU A 159 10.15 -0.88 -18.02
CA LEU A 159 10.69 0.08 -18.97
C LEU A 159 12.10 -0.36 -19.35
N ASP A 160 12.32 -0.70 -20.61
CA ASP A 160 13.59 -1.21 -21.10
C ASP A 160 13.91 -0.77 -22.54
N ALA A 161 15.20 -0.80 -22.87
CA ALA A 161 15.67 -0.60 -24.23
C ALA A 161 16.18 -1.94 -24.76
N TYR A 162 15.71 -2.34 -25.94
CA TYR A 162 16.06 -3.61 -26.54
C TYR A 162 16.52 -3.44 -27.99
N LEU A 163 17.45 -4.29 -28.43
CA LEU A 163 17.94 -4.32 -29.81
C LEU A 163 17.09 -5.29 -30.64
N ALA A 164 16.49 -4.80 -31.71
CA ALA A 164 15.85 -5.64 -32.71
C ALA A 164 16.15 -5.08 -34.10
N ASN A 165 16.33 -5.94 -35.12
CA ASN A 165 16.57 -5.49 -36.50
C ASN A 165 17.69 -4.43 -36.65
N ALA A 166 18.78 -4.59 -35.89
CA ALA A 166 19.90 -3.63 -35.83
C ALA A 166 19.51 -2.20 -35.40
N ARG A 167 18.38 -2.03 -34.69
CA ARG A 167 17.90 -0.76 -34.12
C ARG A 167 17.50 -0.93 -32.67
N PHE A 168 17.76 0.10 -31.86
CA PHE A 168 17.28 0.13 -30.49
C PHE A 168 15.83 0.62 -30.47
N TYR A 169 15.02 -0.09 -29.69
CA TYR A 169 13.64 0.25 -29.36
C TYR A 169 13.53 0.47 -27.86
N VAL A 170 12.44 1.10 -27.45
CA VAL A 170 12.10 1.28 -26.04
C VAL A 170 10.70 0.72 -25.82
N HIS A 171 10.54 -0.05 -24.76
CA HIS A 171 9.26 -0.55 -24.26
C HIS A 171 9.07 -0.09 -22.82
#